data_AF-A0A844GK22-F1
#
_entry.id   AF-A0A844GK22-F1
#
_cell.length_a   1.000
_cell.length_b   1.000
_cell.length_c   1.000
_cell.angle_alpha   90.00
_cell.angle_beta   90.00
_cell.angle_gamma   90.00
#
_symmetry.space_group_name_H-M   'P 1'
#
loop_
_entity.id
_entity.type
_entity.pdbx_description
1 polymer ?
#
loop_
_entity_poly.entity_id
_entity_poly.type
_entity_poly.pdbx_seq_one_letter_code
_entity_poly.pdbx_strand_id
1 'polypeptide(L)'
;MVDIKEWRQEYGITQQALAKASGLDVRWIQKVEAGDIDIKNVTVKRFTLLMKEISNLSEQSNVPCKMQNQVETINGTYKMVSKLLKEELA
;
A
#
# COMPACT_ATOMS: atom_id res chain seq x y z
N MET A 1 7.33 -4.72 -10.52
CA MET A 1 7.63 -3.48 -9.77
C MET A 1 6.30 -2.96 -9.26
N VAL A 2 6.19 -2.47 -8.03
CA VAL A 2 4.91 -1.95 -7.51
C VAL A 2 4.62 -0.65 -8.25
N ASP A 3 3.64 -0.67 -9.16
CA ASP A 3 3.14 0.55 -9.81
C ASP A 3 2.02 1.14 -8.95
N ILE A 4 2.40 2.11 -8.12
CA ILE A 4 1.49 2.82 -7.20
C ILE A 4 0.33 3.47 -7.96
N LYS A 5 0.59 3.95 -9.19
CA LYS A 5 -0.42 4.60 -10.01
C LYS A 5 -1.45 3.60 -10.49
N GLU A 6 -1.00 2.45 -10.99
CA GLU A 6 -1.88 1.35 -11.42
C GLU A 6 -2.78 0.92 -10.26
N TRP A 7 -2.19 0.64 -9.10
CA TRP A 7 -2.95 0.20 -7.91
C TRP A 7 -4.01 1.22 -7.50
N ARG A 8 -3.63 2.49 -7.41
CA ARG A 8 -4.56 3.55 -7.05
C ARG A 8 -5.72 3.64 -8.05
N GLN A 9 -5.43 3.49 -9.34
CA GLN A 9 -6.44 3.55 -10.41
C GLN A 9 -7.36 2.33 -10.43
N GLU A 10 -6.85 1.12 -10.15
CA GLU A 10 -7.68 -0.10 -10.09
C GLU A 10 -8.78 0.00 -9.02
N TYR A 11 -8.51 0.71 -7.92
CA TYR A 11 -9.49 0.94 -6.86
C TYR A 11 -10.27 2.27 -7.00
N GLY A 12 -10.09 3.01 -8.10
CA GLY A 12 -10.77 4.30 -8.29
C GLY A 12 -10.35 5.38 -7.29
N ILE A 13 -9.21 5.22 -6.61
CA ILE A 13 -8.73 6.16 -5.61
C ILE A 13 -8.13 7.37 -6.33
N THR A 14 -8.41 8.59 -5.87
CA THR A 14 -7.76 9.80 -6.42
C THR A 14 -6.45 10.08 -5.69
N GLN A 15 -5.49 10.76 -6.34
CA GLN A 15 -4.24 11.16 -5.69
C GLN A 15 -4.49 11.99 -4.42
N GLN A 16 -5.52 12.84 -4.45
CA GLN A 16 -5.92 13.68 -3.33
C GLN A 16 -6.55 12.87 -2.18
N ALA A 17 -7.35 11.85 -2.48
CA ALA A 17 -7.87 10.93 -1.47
C ALA A 17 -6.74 10.17 -0.78
N LEU A 18 -5.77 9.66 -1.55
CA LEU A 18 -4.62 8.95 -1.01
C LEU A 18 -3.73 9.89 -0.17
N ALA A 19 -3.47 11.11 -0.63
CA ALA A 19 -2.75 12.13 0.13
C ALA A 19 -3.41 12.41 1.48
N LYS A 20 -4.73 12.65 1.46
CA LYS A 20 -5.51 12.93 2.66
C LYS A 20 -5.49 11.77 3.66
N ALA A 21 -5.66 10.53 3.19
CA ALA A 21 -5.66 9.36 4.04
C ALA A 21 -4.28 9.08 4.65
N SER A 22 -3.21 9.19 3.85
CA SER A 22 -1.84 8.89 4.27
C SER A 22 -1.14 10.01 5.04
N GLY A 23 -1.72 11.23 5.03
CA GLY A 23 -1.08 12.43 5.56
C GLY A 23 0.15 12.86 4.75
N LEU A 24 0.29 12.37 3.52
CA LEU A 24 1.38 12.70 2.61
C LEU A 24 0.98 13.88 1.71
N ASP A 25 1.97 14.65 1.26
CA ASP A 25 1.74 15.73 0.30
C ASP A 25 1.30 15.14 -1.05
N VAL A 26 0.23 15.68 -1.64
CA VAL A 26 -0.26 15.25 -2.95
C VAL A 26 0.77 15.44 -4.07
N ARG A 27 1.62 16.49 -3.99
CA ARG A 27 2.73 16.70 -4.93
C ARG A 27 3.80 15.62 -4.81
N TRP A 28 3.99 15.09 -3.60
CA TRP A 28 4.92 13.99 -3.38
C TRP A 28 4.40 12.71 -4.04
N ILE A 29 3.11 12.40 -3.88
CA ILE A 29 2.46 11.26 -4.54
C ILE A 29 2.57 11.39 -6.07
N GLN A 30 2.30 12.58 -6.62
CA GLN A 30 2.43 12.85 -8.05
C GLN A 30 3.83 12.55 -8.59
N LYS A 31 4.87 12.99 -7.87
CA LYS A 31 6.27 12.73 -8.26
C LYS A 31 6.65 11.26 -8.20
N VAL A 32 6.13 10.53 -7.20
CA VAL A 32 6.31 9.08 -7.11
C VAL A 32 5.65 8.38 -8.30
N GLU A 33 4.40 8.73 -8.62
CA GLU A 33 3.68 8.14 -9.77
C GLU A 33 4.24 8.55 -11.13
N ALA A 34 4.89 9.71 -11.23
CA ALA A 34 5.57 10.18 -12.44
C ALA A 34 6.97 9.53 -12.63
N GLY A 35 7.50 8.87 -11.60
CA GLY A 35 8.86 8.32 -11.60
C GLY A 35 9.96 9.32 -11.25
N ASP A 36 9.62 10.58 -10.93
CA ASP A 36 10.56 11.60 -10.47
C ASP A 36 11.18 11.24 -9.10
N ILE A 37 10.46 10.44 -8.32
CA ILE A 37 10.94 9.85 -7.06
C ILE A 37 10.92 8.34 -7.24
N ASP A 38 12.10 7.72 -7.27
CA ASP A 38 12.21 6.27 -7.24
C ASP A 38 11.69 5.75 -5.89
N ILE A 39 10.65 4.92 -5.95
CA ILE A 39 10.02 4.29 -4.78
C ILE A 39 11.03 3.49 -3.95
N LYS A 40 12.11 2.98 -4.56
CA LYS A 40 13.18 2.26 -3.84
C LYS A 40 13.99 3.16 -2.92
N ASN A 41 14.00 4.47 -3.18
CA ASN A 41 14.76 5.47 -2.45
C ASN A 41 13.90 6.27 -1.45
N VAL A 42 12.65 5.87 -1.24
CA VAL A 42 11.77 6.52 -0.25
C VAL A 42 11.99 5.94 1.15
N THR A 43 11.71 6.75 2.18
CA THR A 43 11.78 6.26 3.55
C THR A 43 10.74 5.18 3.79
N VAL A 44 11.10 4.15 4.56
CA VAL A 44 10.20 3.04 4.92
C VAL A 44 8.90 3.57 5.52
N LYS A 45 8.94 4.63 6.35
CA LYS A 45 7.75 5.27 6.91
C LYS A 45 6.79 5.81 5.84
N ARG A 46 7.31 6.48 4.80
CA ARG A 46 6.45 7.00 3.73
C ARG A 46 5.88 5.87 2.89
N PHE A 47 6.69 4.86 2.61
CA PHE A 47 6.24 3.67 1.89
C PHE A 47 5.11 2.94 2.64
N THR A 48 5.28 2.68 3.94
CA THR A 48 4.27 1.99 4.74
C THR A 48 2.96 2.77 4.86
N LEU A 49 3.02 4.09 5.04
CA LEU A 49 1.83 4.94 5.04
C LEU A 49 1.07 4.84 3.71
N LEU A 50 1.79 4.90 2.59
CA LEU A 50 1.17 4.87 1.28
C LEU A 50 0.52 3.52 0.99
N MET A 51 1.20 2.42 1.29
CA MET A 51 0.68 1.05 1.10
C MET A 51 -0.51 0.74 2.01
N LYS A 52 -0.42 1.14 3.28
CA LYS A 52 -1.50 0.97 4.26
C LYS A 52 -2.78 1.64 3.78
N GLU A 53 -2.69 2.88 3.33
CA GLU A 53 -3.90 3.63 2.95
C GLU A 53 -4.45 3.23 1.59
N ILE A 54 -3.62 2.79 0.64
CA ILE A 54 -4.14 2.10 -0.57
C ILE A 54 -4.94 0.86 -0.16
N SER A 55 -4.43 0.06 0.78
CA SER A 55 -5.13 -1.13 1.28
C SER A 55 -6.45 -0.77 1.97
N ASN A 56 -6.45 0.20 2.89
CA ASN A 56 -7.67 0.60 3.60
C ASN A 56 -8.75 1.15 2.66
N LEU A 57 -8.35 1.98 1.69
CA LEU A 57 -9.27 2.56 0.71
C LEU A 57 -9.74 1.50 -0.29
N SER A 58 -8.94 0.46 -0.54
CA SER A 58 -9.33 -0.66 -1.38
C SER A 58 -10.42 -1.53 -0.77
N GLU A 59 -10.43 -1.72 0.55
CA GLU A 59 -11.46 -2.48 1.27
C GLU A 59 -12.84 -1.82 1.20
N GLN A 60 -12.90 -0.51 0.90
CA GLN A 60 -14.14 0.24 0.69
C GLN A 60 -14.66 0.15 -0.76
N SER A 61 -13.87 -0.44 -1.66
CA SER A 61 -14.24 -0.65 -3.06
C SER A 61 -14.83 -2.06 -3.24
N ASN A 62 -16.06 -2.14 -3.75
CA ASN A 62 -16.70 -3.42 -4.12
C ASN A 62 -16.13 -4.04 -5.42
N VAL A 63 -15.00 -3.52 -5.93
CA VAL A 63 -14.36 -3.98 -7.17
C VAL A 63 -13.32 -5.05 -6.83
N PRO A 64 -13.44 -6.29 -7.36
CA PRO A 64 -12.42 -7.32 -7.18
C PRO A 64 -11.11 -6.84 -7.78
N CYS A 65 -10.08 -6.70 -6.94
CA CYS A 65 -8.75 -6.35 -7.40
C CYS A 65 -8.06 -7.57 -8.02
N LYS A 66 -7.33 -7.36 -9.12
CA LYS A 66 -6.56 -8.42 -9.79
C LYS A 66 -5.50 -9.08 -8.88
N MET A 67 -5.13 -8.41 -7.80
CA MET A 67 -4.12 -8.83 -6.83
C MET A 67 -4.69 -9.16 -5.44
N GLN A 68 -6.02 -9.37 -5.32
CA GLN A 68 -6.64 -9.82 -4.06
C GLN A 68 -5.95 -11.07 -3.49
N ASN A 69 -5.57 -11.99 -4.37
CA ASN A 69 -4.77 -13.17 -4.02
C ASN A 69 -3.40 -12.84 -3.41
N GLN A 70 -2.74 -11.78 -3.87
CA GLN A 70 -1.43 -11.37 -3.37
C GLN A 70 -1.54 -10.68 -2.00
N VAL A 71 -2.58 -9.86 -1.81
CA VAL A 71 -2.91 -9.26 -0.52
C VAL A 71 -3.23 -10.34 0.52
N GLU A 72 -4.05 -11.33 0.15
CA GLU A 72 -4.34 -12.50 1.00
C GLU A 72 -3.07 -13.28 1.35
N THR A 73 -2.19 -13.50 0.37
CA THR A 73 -0.90 -14.18 0.58
C THR A 73 -0.03 -13.41 1.59
N ILE A 74 0.14 -12.10 1.41
CA ILE A 74 0.93 -11.24 2.31
C ILE A 74 0.36 -11.27 3.73
N ASN A 75 -0.96 -11.13 3.87
CA ASN A 75 -1.63 -11.15 5.17
C ASN A 75 -1.49 -12.53 5.86
N GLY A 76 -1.59 -13.62 5.10
CA GLY A 76 -1.34 -14.98 5.57
C GLY A 76 0.08 -15.16 6.09
N THR A 77 1.09 -14.72 5.32
CA THR A 77 2.49 -14.79 5.74
C THR A 77 2.76 -13.97 6.99
N TYR A 78 2.22 -12.74 7.08
CA TYR A 78 2.36 -11.91 8.29
C TYR A 78 1.80 -12.61 9.54
N LYS A 79 0.59 -13.18 9.45
CA LYS A 79 -0.03 -13.92 10.57
C LYS A 79 0.81 -15.12 11.00
N MET A 80 1.37 -15.86 10.04
CA MET A 80 2.22 -17.01 10.31
C MET A 80 3.50 -16.61 11.05
N VAL A 81 4.22 -15.60 10.54
CA VAL A 81 5.44 -15.09 11.16
C VAL A 81 5.16 -14.52 12.56
N SER A 82 4.06 -13.77 12.73
CA SER A 82 3.66 -13.23 14.02
C SER A 82 3.37 -14.34 15.05
N LYS A 83 2.78 -15.46 14.61
CA LYS A 83 2.53 -16.62 15.47
C LYS A 83 3.84 -17.28 15.89
N LEU A 84 4.74 -17.56 14.95
CA LEU A 84 6.04 -18.18 15.23
C LEU A 84 6.89 -17.35 16.20
N LEU A 85 6.92 -16.03 16.01
CA LEU A 85 7.65 -15.13 16.92
C LEU A 85 7.07 -15.12 18.33
N LYS A 86 5.75 -15.29 18.49
CA LYS A 86 5.12 -15.41 19.81
C LYS A 86 5.41 -16.77 20.47
N GLU A 87 5.58 -17.81 19.67
CA GLU A 87 5.91 -19.16 20.13
C GLU A 87 7.39 -19.30 20.52
N GLU A 88 8.32 -18.59 19.87
CA GLU A 88 9.74 -18.57 20.27
C GLU A 88 10.06 -17.70 21.50
N LEU A 89 9.16 -16.79 21.87
CA LEU A 89 9.31 -15.91 23.03
C LEU A 89 8.63 -16.44 24.30
N ALA A 90 8.03 -17.63 24.25
CA ALA A 90 7.34 -18.31 25.35
C ALA A 90 8.19 -19.46 25.90
#